data_AF-E6WNJ4-F1
#
_entry.id   AF-E6WNJ4-F1
#
_cell.length_a   1.000
_cell.length_b   1.000
_cell.length_c   1.000
_cell.angle_alpha   90.00
_cell.angle_beta   90.00
_cell.angle_gamma   90.00
#
_symmetry.space_group_name_H-M   'P 1'
#
loop_
_entity.id
_entity.type
_entity.pdbx_description
1 polymer ?
#
loop_
_entity_poly.entity_id
_entity_poly.type
_entity_poly.pdbx_seq_one_letter_code
_entity_poly.pdbx_strand_id
1 'polypeptide(L)' 'MPYYDYLCSDCGAFELRRSVAARDEPAPCPICQKNAERKVSFQPVLLRSKPGAEVRNPLHVEGCPCCPGAIK' A
#
# COMPACT_ATOMS: atom_id res chain seq x y z
N MET A 1 10.48 3.88 14.20
CA MET A 1 11.42 3.79 13.05
C MET A 1 10.95 2.65 12.17
N PRO A 2 10.61 2.86 10.89
CA PRO A 2 10.03 1.84 10.02
C PRO A 2 11.03 0.72 9.68
N TYR A 3 10.48 -0.44 9.35
CA TYR A 3 11.21 -1.57 8.77
C TYR A 3 11.03 -1.54 7.25
N TYR A 4 12.09 -1.86 6.52
CA TYR A 4 12.08 -2.00 5.08
C TYR A 4 12.68 -3.33 4.66
N ASP A 5 12.15 -3.87 3.56
CA ASP A 5 12.64 -5.09 2.93
C ASP A 5 13.81 -4.79 1.99
N TYR A 6 14.84 -5.60 2.05
CA TYR A 6 15.99 -5.59 1.15
C TYR A 6 16.18 -6.97 0.53
N LEU A 7 16.77 -7.03 -0.67
CA LEU A 7 17.02 -8.28 -1.38
C LEU A 7 18.52 -8.42 -1.69
N CYS A 8 19.17 -9.38 -1.04
CA CYS A 8 20.52 -9.80 -1.40
C CYS A 8 20.46 -10.86 -2.51
N SER A 9 21.26 -10.69 -3.57
CA SER A 9 21.31 -11.62 -4.69
C SER A 9 21.82 -13.02 -4.32
N ASP A 10 22.63 -13.13 -3.26
CA ASP A 10 23.22 -14.41 -2.83
C ASP A 10 22.45 -15.05 -1.66
N CYS A 11 21.96 -14.24 -0.71
CA CYS A 11 21.40 -14.74 0.55
C CYS A 11 19.87 -14.64 0.64
N GLY A 12 19.23 -13.86 -0.23
CA GLY A 12 17.78 -13.66 -0.23
C GLY A 12 17.32 -12.40 0.49
N ALA A 13 16.03 -12.37 0.85
CA ALA A 13 15.37 -11.20 1.42
C ALA A 13 15.62 -11.06 2.93
N PHE A 14 15.74 -9.83 3.41
CA PHE A 14 15.87 -9.52 4.83
C PHE A 14 15.24 -8.17 5.17
N GLU A 15 14.89 -7.98 6.44
CA GLU A 15 14.27 -6.75 6.94
C GLU A 15 15.26 -5.93 7.77
N LEU A 16 15.22 -4.60 7.63
CA LEU A 16 16.09 -3.70 8.37
C LEU A 16 15.34 -2.44 8.83
N ARG A 17 15.59 -2.00 10.07
CA ARG A 17 15.13 -0.68 10.53
C ARG A 17 15.98 0.42 9.95
N ARG A 18 15.36 1.35 9.22
CA ARG A 18 16.01 2.55 8.67
C ARG A 18 15.15 3.78 8.86
N SER A 19 15.79 4.95 8.85
CA SER A 19 15.08 6.21 8.72
C SER A 19 14.44 6.31 7.33
N VAL A 20 13.47 7.20 7.17
CA VAL A 20 12.83 7.41 5.87
C VAL A 20 13.81 7.97 4.84
N ALA A 21 14.77 8.80 5.27
CA ALA A 21 15.80 9.36 4.39
C ALA A 21 16.77 8.30 3.83
N ALA A 22 17.12 7.30 4.63
CA ALA A 22 18.07 6.24 4.26
C ALA A 22 17.41 5.01 3.61
N ARG A 23 16.09 5.05 3.35
CA ARG A 23 15.36 3.86 2.87
C ARG A 23 15.84 3.41 1.48
N ASP A 24 16.22 4.36 0.63
CA ASP A 24 16.63 4.11 -0.75
C ASP A 24 18.16 3.89 -0.86
N GLU A 25 18.88 3.99 0.26
CA GLU A 25 20.31 3.67 0.33
C GLU A 25 20.53 2.14 0.40
N PRO A 26 21.59 1.61 -0.26
CA PRO A 26 21.96 0.21 -0.13
C PRO A 26 22.30 -0.18 1.32
N ALA A 27 21.88 -1.37 1.73
CA ALA A 27 22.15 -1.89 3.07
C ALA A 27 23.03 -3.15 3.02
N PRO A 28 23.98 -3.32 3.97
CA PRO A 28 24.78 -4.54 4.03
C PRO A 28 23.92 -5.71 4.50
N CYS A 29 24.02 -6.84 3.79
CA CYS A 29 23.36 -8.08 4.17
C CYS A 29 23.92 -8.62 5.50
N PRO A 30 23.08 -9.06 6.46
CA PRO A 30 23.57 -9.59 7.74
C PRO A 30 24.33 -10.92 7.63
N ILE A 31 24.23 -11.62 6.48
CA ILE A 31 24.86 -12.92 6.25
C ILE A 31 26.20 -12.76 5.51
N CYS A 32 26.21 -12.07 4.37
CA CYS A 32 27.39 -11.97 3.50
C CYS A 32 28.03 -10.57 3.46
N GLN A 33 27.44 -9.59 4.15
CA GLN A 33 27.90 -8.19 4.20
C GLN A 33 27.96 -7.44 2.87
N LYS A 34 27.51 -8.05 1.76
CA LYS A 34 27.38 -7.36 0.47
C LYS A 34 26.24 -6.35 0.50
N ASN A 35 26.37 -5.29 -0.28
CA ASN A 35 25.32 -4.29 -0.45
C ASN A 35 24.12 -4.90 -1.17
N ALA A 36 22.94 -4.75 -0.56
CA ALA A 36 21.66 -5.16 -1.08
C ALA A 36 20.77 -3.93 -1.31
N GLU A 37 20.00 -3.95 -2.38
CA GLU A 37 19.06 -2.90 -2.73
C GLU A 37 17.71 -3.10 -2.03
N ARG A 38 17.00 -2.00 -1.83
CA ARG A 38 15.67 -2.02 -1.23
C ARG A 38 14.69 -2.75 -2.16
N LYS A 39 13.99 -3.73 -1.61
CA LYS A 39 12.89 -4.40 -2.29
C LYS A 39 11.64 -3.54 -2.19
N VAL A 40 11.17 -3.00 -3.32
CA VAL A 40 9.90 -2.29 -3.38
C VAL A 40 8.78 -3.28 -3.68
N SER A 41 8.08 -3.72 -2.66
CA SER A 41 6.87 -4.54 -2.81
C SER A 41 5.72 -3.66 -3.27
N PHE A 42 5.62 -3.41 -4.58
CA PHE A 42 4.48 -2.69 -5.16
C PHE A 42 3.38 -3.71 -5.47
N GLN A 43 2.42 -3.88 -4.57
CA GLN A 43 1.15 -4.52 -4.91
C GLN A 43 0.17 -3.40 -5.25
N PRO A 44 -0.13 -3.13 -6.54
CA PRO A 44 -1.20 -2.21 -6.86
C PRO A 44 -2.49 -2.81 -6.33
N VAL A 45 -3.07 -2.18 -5.30
CA VAL A 45 -4.45 -2.48 -4.90
C VAL A 45 -5.32 -1.95 -6.02
N LEU A 46 -5.60 -2.82 -7.00
CA LEU A 46 -6.61 -2.56 -8.01
C LEU A 46 -7.97 -2.66 -7.32
N LEU A 47 -8.41 -1.56 -6.72
CA LEU A 47 -9.77 -1.41 -6.24
C LEU A 47 -10.69 -1.52 -7.46
N ARG A 48 -11.21 -2.72 -7.72
CA ARG A 48 -12.24 -2.95 -8.72
C ARG A 48 -13.53 -2.30 -8.21
N SER A 49 -13.69 -1.01 -8.47
CA SER A 49 -15.03 -0.43 -8.49
C SER A 49 -15.80 -1.14 -9.59
N LYS A 50 -16.87 -1.84 -9.22
CA LYS A 50 -17.83 -2.31 -10.22
C LYS A 50 -18.32 -1.06 -10.98
N PRO A 51 -18.29 -1.01 -12.32
CA PRO A 51 -18.97 0.05 -13.05
C PRO A 51 -20.45 -0.02 -12.66
N GLY A 52 -20.96 1.05 -12.05
CA GLY A 52 -22.32 1.10 -11.47
C GLY A 52 -22.40 1.02 -9.95
N ALA A 53 -21.27 0.96 -9.21
CA ALA A 53 -21.30 1.22 -7.77
C ALA A 53 -21.58 2.72 -7.54
N GLU A 54 -22.87 3.06 -7.50
CA GLU A 54 -23.32 4.40 -7.17
C GLU A 54 -22.77 4.79 -5.80
N VAL A 55 -22.00 5.88 -5.76
CA VAL A 55 -21.47 6.45 -4.52
C VAL A 55 -22.64 7.08 -3.77
N ARG A 56 -23.43 6.23 -3.11
CA ARG A 56 -24.42 6.69 -2.13
C ARG A 56 -23.65 7.21 -0.92
N ASN A 57 -23.78 8.50 -0.63
CA ASN A 57 -23.29 9.06 0.61
C ASN A 57 -23.95 8.28 1.77
N PRO A 58 -23.20 7.60 2.66
CA PRO A 58 -23.78 6.80 3.73
C PRO A 58 -24.63 7.61 4.72
N LEU A 59 -24.56 8.95 4.65
CA LEU A 59 -25.39 9.86 5.44
C LEU A 59 -26.80 10.07 4.86
N HIS A 60 -27.08 9.66 3.62
CA HIS A 60 -28.42 9.69 3.03
C HIS A 60 -29.03 8.29 3.05
N VAL A 61 -29.73 7.99 4.14
CA VAL A 61 -30.63 6.83 4.21
C VAL A 61 -31.90 7.11 3.40
N GLU A 62 -32.48 6.06 2.81
CA GLU A 62 -33.78 6.17 2.13
C GLU A 62 -34.83 6.68 3.14
N GLY A 63 -35.48 7.82 2.82
CA GLY A 63 -36.42 8.50 3.71
C GLY A 63 -36.07 9.95 4.10
N CYS A 64 -35.00 10.56 3.57
CA CYS A 64 -34.80 12.01 3.79
C CYS A 64 -35.94 12.83 3.15
N PRO A 65 -36.60 13.73 3.91
CA PRO A 65 -37.68 14.59 3.40
C PRO A 65 -37.20 15.64 2.38
N CYS A 66 -35.90 15.69 2.10
CA CYS A 66 -35.24 16.73 1.34
C CYS A 66 -35.19 16.48 -0.20
N CYS A 67 -35.48 15.26 -0.68
CA CYS A 67 -35.54 14.96 -2.12
C CYS A 67 -36.85 14.23 -2.48
N PRO A 68 -37.70 14.79 -3.37
CA PRO A 68 -38.78 14.04 -3.99
C PRO A 68 -38.19 13.08 -5.04
N GLY A 69 -37.66 11.95 -4.57
CA GLY A 69 -37.25 10.85 -5.43
C GLY A 69 -38.50 10.23 -6.07
N ALA A 70 -38.74 10.52 -7.35
CA ALA A 70 -39.83 9.94 -8.11
C ALA A 70 -39.70 8.41 -8.12
N ILE A 71 -40.68 7.74 -7.52
CA ILE A 71 -40.89 6.30 -7.69
C ILE A 71 -41.43 6.11 -9.11
N LYS A 72 -40.65 5.50 -9.99
CA LYS A 72 -41.13 4.82 -11.21
C LYS A 72 -40.49 3.45 -11.29
#